data_AF-A0A355ULY7-F1
#
_entry.id   AF-A0A355ULY7-F1
#
_cell.length_a   1.000
_cell.length_b   1.000
_cell.length_c   1.000
_cell.angle_alpha   90.00
_cell.angle_beta   90.00
_cell.angle_gamma   90.00
#
_symmetry.space_group_name_H-M   'P 1'
#
loop_
_entity.id
_entity.type
_entity.pdbx_description
1 polymer ?
#
loop_
_entity_poly.entity_id
_entity_poly.type
_entity_poly.pdbx_seq_one_letter_code
_entity_poly.pdbx_strand_id
1 'polypeptide(L)'
;MYENLRLFFAEIPLFSRFLQAELASIVPPNAGPDELKQARLEAQRKVSSSLKENKELYAVISFPDSTWTCPHCGEEIAGAYWELNNPVAAKGMSVPLKLFHLFLDHGEIECLEPIHNLNGNSVGEALLTLDLEGLFKVMKGAWLPDGVKAEIEEGL
;
A
#
# COMPACT_ATOMS: atom_id res chain seq x y z
N MET A 1 -13.41 15.45 -4.80
CA MET A 1 -12.05 15.99 -4.99
C MET A 1 -11.13 14.80 -4.76
N TYR A 2 -10.24 14.45 -5.69
CA TYR A 2 -9.38 13.23 -5.67
C TYR A 2 -9.97 11.93 -6.29
N GLU A 3 -10.90 12.01 -7.25
CA GLU A 3 -11.45 10.80 -7.88
C GLU A 3 -10.43 10.10 -8.76
N ASN A 4 -9.67 10.84 -9.57
CA ASN A 4 -8.63 10.27 -10.43
C ASN A 4 -7.51 9.66 -9.60
N LEU A 5 -7.13 10.33 -8.50
CA LEU A 5 -6.11 9.85 -7.58
C LEU A 5 -6.52 8.53 -6.91
N ARG A 6 -7.77 8.42 -6.46
CA ARG A 6 -8.30 7.16 -5.91
C ARG A 6 -8.22 6.03 -6.92
N LEU A 7 -8.74 6.26 -8.13
CA LEU A 7 -8.72 5.25 -9.19
C LEU A 7 -7.29 4.83 -9.53
N PHE A 8 -6.36 5.79 -9.59
CA PHE A 8 -4.94 5.50 -9.80
C PHE A 8 -4.34 4.64 -8.69
N PHE A 9 -4.62 4.96 -7.43
CA PHE A 9 -4.10 4.19 -6.29
C PHE A 9 -4.69 2.78 -6.19
N ALA A 10 -5.95 2.58 -6.58
CA ALA A 10 -6.57 1.25 -6.64
C ALA A 10 -5.87 0.32 -7.65
N GLU A 11 -5.27 0.90 -8.71
CA GLU A 11 -4.55 0.17 -9.75
C GLU A 11 -3.06 -0.05 -9.43
N ILE A 12 -2.53 0.53 -8.33
CA ILE A 12 -1.13 0.30 -7.97
C ILE A 12 -0.92 -1.19 -7.64
N PRO A 13 0.02 -1.85 -8.32
CA PRO A 13 0.22 -3.26 -8.13
C PRO A 13 0.85 -3.57 -6.77
N LEU A 14 0.38 -4.64 -6.14
CA LEU A 14 0.96 -5.17 -4.91
C LEU A 14 2.23 -5.97 -5.21
N PHE A 15 3.30 -5.71 -4.46
CA PHE A 15 4.57 -6.44 -4.55
C PHE A 15 4.38 -7.95 -4.40
N SER A 16 3.45 -8.37 -3.53
CA SER A 16 3.11 -9.78 -3.32
C SER A 16 2.63 -10.47 -4.58
N ARG A 17 1.89 -9.79 -5.48
CA ARG A 17 1.43 -10.36 -6.75
C ARG A 17 2.60 -10.63 -7.69
N PHE A 18 3.54 -9.68 -7.82
CA PHE A 18 4.76 -9.90 -8.60
C PHE A 18 5.62 -11.03 -8.02
N LEU A 19 5.78 -11.05 -6.70
CA LEU A 19 6.56 -12.08 -6.02
C LEU A 19 5.95 -13.47 -6.23
N GLN A 20 4.63 -13.61 -6.14
CA GLN A 20 3.93 -14.87 -6.39
C GLN A 20 4.11 -15.36 -7.83
N ALA A 21 3.97 -14.46 -8.81
CA ALA A 21 4.16 -14.79 -10.22
C ALA A 21 5.60 -15.26 -10.49
N GLU A 22 6.60 -14.58 -9.93
CA GLU A 22 8.00 -14.96 -10.10
C GLU A 22 8.31 -16.30 -9.39
N LEU A 23 7.83 -16.48 -8.16
CA LEU A 23 7.97 -17.74 -7.42
C LEU A 23 7.38 -18.94 -8.18
N ALA A 24 6.19 -18.77 -8.76
CA ALA A 24 5.55 -19.82 -9.56
C ALA A 24 6.40 -20.24 -10.77
N SER A 25 7.26 -19.36 -11.28
CA SER A 25 8.11 -19.64 -12.44
C SER A 25 9.44 -20.34 -12.08
N ILE A 26 9.93 -20.18 -10.85
CA ILE A 26 11.25 -20.67 -10.44
C ILE A 26 11.20 -21.81 -9.43
N VAL A 27 10.11 -21.99 -8.68
CA VAL A 27 10.01 -23.01 -7.64
C VAL A 27 9.71 -24.39 -8.25
N PRO A 28 10.60 -25.39 -8.07
CA PRO A 28 10.31 -26.75 -8.48
C PRO A 28 9.12 -27.36 -7.71
N PRO A 29 8.34 -28.28 -8.31
CA PRO A 29 7.18 -28.91 -7.67
C PRO A 29 7.48 -29.64 -6.35
N ASN A 30 8.74 -30.03 -6.12
CA ASN A 30 9.19 -30.79 -4.95
C ASN A 30 10.31 -30.06 -4.17
N ALA A 31 10.33 -28.73 -4.22
CA ALA A 31 11.37 -27.92 -3.58
C ALA A 31 11.41 -28.15 -2.06
N GLY A 32 12.61 -28.41 -1.53
CA GLY A 32 12.86 -28.47 -0.09
C GLY A 32 12.83 -27.07 0.57
N PRO A 33 12.82 -26.99 1.91
CA PRO A 33 12.75 -25.72 2.64
C PRO A 33 13.85 -24.71 2.28
N ASP A 34 15.09 -25.17 2.08
CA ASP A 34 16.22 -24.31 1.72
C ASP A 34 16.13 -23.82 0.27
N GLU A 35 15.67 -24.66 -0.65
CA GLU A 35 15.43 -24.29 -2.04
C GLU A 35 14.31 -23.25 -2.15
N LEU A 36 13.22 -23.43 -1.38
CA LEU A 36 12.15 -22.44 -1.27
C LEU A 36 12.64 -21.10 -0.72
N LYS A 37 13.54 -21.13 0.27
CA LYS A 37 14.13 -19.92 0.83
C LYS A 37 15.01 -19.20 -0.21
N GLN A 38 15.85 -19.94 -0.94
CA GLN A 38 16.69 -19.34 -1.98
C GLN A 38 15.84 -18.79 -3.13
N ALA A 39 14.85 -19.54 -3.61
CA ALA A 39 13.91 -19.09 -4.63
C ALA A 39 13.19 -17.81 -4.20
N ARG A 40 12.74 -17.70 -2.95
CA ARG A 40 12.14 -16.46 -2.42
C ARG A 40 13.08 -15.26 -2.47
N LEU A 41 14.34 -15.45 -2.06
CA LEU A 41 15.32 -14.37 -2.09
C LEU A 41 15.66 -13.95 -3.53
N GLU A 42 15.77 -14.91 -4.44
CA GLU A 42 16.01 -14.66 -5.86
C GLU A 42 14.83 -13.93 -6.50
N ALA A 43 13.61 -14.43 -6.32
CA ALA A 43 12.40 -13.80 -6.82
C ALA A 43 12.24 -12.37 -6.29
N GLN A 44 12.47 -12.17 -4.99
CA GLN A 44 12.39 -10.85 -4.38
C GLN A 44 13.39 -9.87 -5.02
N ARG A 45 14.64 -10.32 -5.26
CA ARG A 45 15.65 -9.50 -5.94
C ARG A 45 15.23 -9.17 -7.36
N LYS A 46 14.79 -10.16 -8.13
CA LYS A 46 14.39 -9.98 -9.53
C LYS A 46 13.21 -9.04 -9.68
N VAL A 47 12.16 -9.22 -8.87
CA VAL A 47 11.00 -8.31 -8.83
C VAL A 47 11.45 -6.89 -8.44
N SER A 48 12.26 -6.74 -7.39
CA SER A 48 12.75 -5.43 -6.96
C SER A 48 13.58 -4.72 -8.04
N SER A 49 14.43 -5.46 -8.77
CA SER A 49 15.20 -4.92 -9.89
C SER A 49 14.30 -4.51 -11.04
N SER A 50 13.36 -5.37 -11.44
CA SER A 50 12.40 -5.08 -12.52
C SER A 50 11.57 -3.83 -12.24
N LEU A 51 11.04 -3.69 -11.02
CA LEU A 51 10.27 -2.50 -10.61
C LEU A 51 11.12 -1.23 -10.68
N LYS A 52 12.40 -1.32 -10.32
CA LYS A 52 13.35 -0.20 -10.44
C LYS A 52 13.66 0.16 -11.88
N GLU A 53 13.94 -0.82 -12.72
CA GLU A 53 14.25 -0.63 -14.14
C GLU A 53 13.05 -0.02 -14.89
N ASN A 54 11.84 -0.51 -14.60
CA ASN A 54 10.59 -0.05 -15.19
C ASN A 54 10.04 1.22 -14.57
N LYS A 55 10.65 1.70 -13.47
CA LYS A 55 10.23 2.92 -12.77
C LYS A 55 8.77 2.85 -12.27
N GLU A 56 8.33 1.66 -11.90
CA GLU A 56 6.94 1.37 -11.60
C GLU A 56 6.65 1.56 -10.10
N LEU A 57 5.61 2.35 -9.78
CA LEU A 57 5.12 2.44 -8.41
C LEU A 57 4.55 1.08 -7.99
N TYR A 58 4.79 0.69 -6.75
CA TYR A 58 4.24 -0.53 -6.19
C TYR A 58 3.91 -0.34 -4.73
N ALA A 59 3.05 -1.23 -4.21
CA ALA A 59 2.67 -1.22 -2.82
C ALA A 59 3.02 -2.52 -2.09
N VAL A 60 3.28 -2.41 -0.79
CA VAL A 60 3.47 -3.55 0.12
C VAL A 60 2.41 -3.45 1.21
N ILE A 61 1.82 -4.58 1.60
CA ILE A 61 0.95 -4.64 2.79
C ILE A 61 1.77 -5.20 3.94
N SER A 62 1.90 -4.42 5.01
CA SER A 62 2.62 -4.81 6.22
C SER A 62 1.68 -5.23 7.34
N PHE A 63 2.11 -6.21 8.13
CA PHE A 63 1.35 -6.86 9.21
C PHE A 63 0.01 -7.47 8.75
N PRO A 64 0.04 -8.42 7.79
CA PRO A 64 -1.17 -9.03 7.21
C PRO A 64 -2.01 -9.84 8.20
N ASP A 65 -1.48 -10.13 9.39
CA ASP A 65 -2.15 -10.80 10.49
C ASP A 65 -3.07 -9.87 11.30
N SER A 66 -2.92 -8.56 11.14
CA SER A 66 -3.85 -7.58 11.69
C SER A 66 -5.11 -7.51 10.83
N THR A 67 -6.27 -7.39 11.45
CA THR A 67 -7.56 -7.26 10.75
C THR A 67 -8.34 -6.08 11.32
N TRP A 68 -9.11 -5.42 10.46
CA TRP A 68 -10.02 -4.34 10.83
C TRP A 68 -11.29 -4.43 10.01
N THR A 69 -12.46 -4.32 10.64
CA THR A 69 -13.74 -4.30 9.94
C THR A 69 -14.14 -2.85 9.66
N CYS A 70 -14.39 -2.53 8.39
CA CYS A 70 -14.81 -1.20 7.99
C CYS A 70 -16.21 -0.87 8.53
N PRO A 71 -16.41 0.25 9.25
CA PRO A 71 -17.73 0.62 9.78
C PRO A 71 -18.71 1.10 8.70
N HIS A 72 -18.24 1.44 7.49
CA HIS A 72 -19.08 1.92 6.39
C HIS A 72 -19.65 0.77 5.54
N CYS A 73 -18.82 -0.20 5.17
CA CYS A 73 -19.20 -1.30 4.27
C CYS A 73 -19.22 -2.69 4.92
N GLY A 74 -18.65 -2.85 6.11
CA GLY A 74 -18.55 -4.14 6.81
C GLY A 74 -17.47 -5.07 6.26
N GLU A 75 -16.62 -4.62 5.33
CA GLU A 75 -15.51 -5.41 4.79
C GLU A 75 -14.44 -5.67 5.86
N GLU A 76 -13.91 -6.89 5.90
CA GLU A 76 -12.76 -7.23 6.73
C GLU A 76 -11.46 -6.96 5.95
N ILE A 77 -10.72 -5.96 6.41
CA ILE A 77 -9.48 -5.50 5.82
C ILE A 77 -8.31 -6.17 6.53
N ALA A 78 -7.57 -7.01 5.81
CA ALA A 78 -6.38 -7.70 6.31
C ALA A 78 -5.10 -6.89 6.03
N GLY A 79 -4.38 -6.54 7.10
CA GLY A 79 -3.17 -5.71 7.07
C GLY A 79 -3.27 -4.49 7.98
N ALA A 80 -2.13 -4.01 8.48
CA ALA A 80 -2.08 -2.76 9.25
C ALA A 80 -1.73 -1.55 8.38
N TYR A 81 -0.80 -1.70 7.43
CA TYR A 81 -0.31 -0.61 6.60
C TYR A 81 -0.25 -0.98 5.13
N TRP A 82 -0.61 -0.02 4.28
CA TRP A 82 -0.32 0.02 2.85
C TRP A 82 0.89 0.92 2.62
N GLU A 83 1.95 0.38 2.03
CA GLU A 83 3.22 1.07 1.85
C GLU A 83 3.47 1.38 0.38
N LEU A 84 3.30 2.64 -0.02
CA LEU A 84 3.66 3.09 -1.36
C LEU A 84 5.17 3.18 -1.50
N ASN A 85 5.70 2.60 -2.57
CA ASN A 85 7.12 2.67 -2.91
C ASN A 85 7.29 3.26 -4.30
N ASN A 86 8.11 4.32 -4.39
CA ASN A 86 8.54 4.92 -5.65
C ASN A 86 10.01 4.62 -5.92
N PRO A 87 10.32 3.73 -6.89
CA PRO A 87 11.70 3.41 -7.22
C PRO A 87 12.45 4.56 -7.93
N VAL A 88 11.75 5.50 -8.56
CA VAL A 88 12.37 6.65 -9.25
C VAL A 88 12.94 7.65 -8.26
N ALA A 89 12.17 7.97 -7.23
CA ALA A 89 12.56 8.92 -6.19
C ALA A 89 13.36 8.27 -5.05
N ALA A 90 13.45 6.94 -5.02
CA ALA A 90 13.94 6.16 -3.88
C ALA A 90 13.24 6.57 -2.57
N LYS A 91 11.91 6.75 -2.62
CA LYS A 91 11.07 7.14 -1.49
C LYS A 91 9.95 6.14 -1.28
N GLY A 92 9.48 6.05 -0.06
CA GLY A 92 8.27 5.31 0.28
C GLY A 92 7.53 5.97 1.43
N MET A 93 6.29 5.56 1.61
CA MET A 93 5.42 6.04 2.68
C MET A 93 4.45 4.94 3.10
N SER A 94 4.26 4.80 4.40
CA SER A 94 3.28 3.91 4.99
C SER A 94 2.01 4.69 5.32
N VAL A 95 0.87 4.18 4.87
CA VAL A 95 -0.46 4.68 5.18
C VAL A 95 -1.20 3.58 5.95
N PRO A 96 -1.89 3.87 7.06
CA PRO A 96 -2.72 2.87 7.72
C PRO A 96 -3.75 2.30 6.73
N LEU A 97 -3.84 0.97 6.62
CA LEU A 97 -4.60 0.31 5.55
C LEU A 97 -6.09 0.66 5.63
N LYS A 98 -6.65 0.78 6.84
CA LYS A 98 -8.01 1.27 7.07
C LYS A 98 -8.26 2.66 6.48
N LEU A 99 -7.28 3.55 6.59
CA LEU A 99 -7.38 4.93 6.10
C LEU A 99 -7.28 4.96 4.59
N PHE A 100 -6.45 4.08 4.03
CA PHE A 100 -6.35 3.88 2.60
C PHE A 100 -7.65 3.30 2.01
N HIS A 101 -8.27 2.32 2.67
CA HIS A 101 -9.58 1.79 2.30
C HIS A 101 -10.68 2.88 2.35
N LEU A 102 -10.76 3.64 3.44
CA LEU A 102 -11.68 4.78 3.56
C LEU A 102 -11.51 5.77 2.40
N PHE A 103 -10.27 6.06 2.02
CA PHE A 103 -10.00 6.93 0.89
C PHE A 103 -10.47 6.33 -0.44
N LEU A 104 -10.08 5.09 -0.73
CA LEU A 104 -10.37 4.42 -2.00
C LEU A 104 -11.85 4.13 -2.20
N ASP A 105 -12.53 3.64 -1.17
CA ASP A 105 -13.87 3.06 -1.29
C ASP A 105 -14.95 4.02 -0.79
N HIS A 106 -14.60 4.94 0.11
CA HIS A 106 -15.56 5.87 0.74
C HIS A 106 -15.27 7.35 0.45
N GLY A 107 -14.08 7.67 -0.04
CA GLY A 107 -13.69 9.05 -0.38
C GLY A 107 -13.38 9.89 0.84
N GLU A 108 -13.16 9.23 1.97
CA GLU A 108 -12.85 9.85 3.24
C GLU A 108 -11.34 9.89 3.44
N ILE A 109 -10.83 11.03 3.89
CA ILE A 109 -9.40 11.21 4.19
C ILE A 109 -9.14 11.22 5.69
N GLU A 110 -10.18 11.04 6.50
CA GLU A 110 -10.12 11.14 7.96
C GLU A 110 -10.80 9.93 8.60
N CYS A 111 -10.29 9.49 9.74
CA CYS A 111 -10.83 8.39 10.52
C CYS A 111 -10.67 8.68 12.00
N LEU A 112 -11.75 8.55 12.76
CA LEU A 112 -11.70 8.58 14.22
C LEU A 112 -11.48 7.17 14.75
N GLU A 113 -10.52 7.04 15.64
CA GLU A 113 -10.22 5.77 16.31
C GLU A 113 -10.27 5.88 17.82
N PRO A 114 -10.86 4.90 18.52
CA PRO A 114 -10.78 4.87 19.96
C PRO A 114 -9.33 4.63 20.41
N ILE A 115 -8.86 5.46 21.33
CA ILE A 115 -7.62 5.24 22.04
C ILE A 115 -7.93 4.34 23.22
N HIS A 116 -7.30 3.17 23.30
CA HIS A 116 -7.44 2.26 24.43
C HIS A 116 -6.25 2.37 25.38
N ASN A 117 -6.50 2.35 26.69
CA ASN A 117 -5.43 2.17 27.67
C ASN A 117 -5.00 0.70 27.77
N LEU A 118 -3.99 0.41 28.60
CA LEU A 118 -3.46 -0.95 28.79
C LEU A 118 -4.50 -1.97 29.27
N ASN A 119 -5.62 -1.52 29.83
CA ASN A 119 -6.72 -2.38 30.29
C ASN A 119 -7.80 -2.57 29.20
N GLY A 120 -7.60 -2.04 27.99
CA GLY A 120 -8.57 -2.10 26.90
C GLY A 120 -9.71 -1.10 27.00
N ASN A 121 -9.75 -0.23 28.03
CA ASN A 121 -10.79 0.78 28.15
C ASN A 121 -10.53 1.93 27.18
N SER A 122 -11.55 2.36 26.44
CA SER A 122 -11.47 3.59 25.65
C SER A 122 -11.26 4.79 26.57
N VAL A 123 -10.25 5.61 26.25
CA VAL A 123 -9.86 6.81 27.01
C VAL A 123 -9.94 8.07 26.16
N GLY A 124 -10.42 7.97 24.93
CA GLY A 124 -10.55 9.08 24.00
C GLY A 124 -10.58 8.60 22.55
N GLU A 125 -10.44 9.55 21.64
CA GLU A 125 -10.40 9.33 20.20
C GLU A 125 -9.15 9.98 19.60
N ALA A 126 -8.55 9.31 18.63
CA ALA A 126 -7.50 9.85 17.78
C ALA A 126 -8.11 10.13 16.41
N LEU A 127 -7.94 11.36 15.91
CA LEU A 127 -8.19 11.67 14.51
C LEU A 127 -6.95 11.30 13.71
N LEU A 128 -7.13 10.38 12.77
CA LEU A 128 -6.14 10.06 11.76
C LEU A 128 -6.53 10.74 10.46
N THR A 129 -5.56 11.38 9.80
CA THR A 129 -5.76 12.06 8.52
C THR A 129 -4.79 11.50 7.49
N LEU A 130 -5.26 11.35 6.25
CA LEU A 130 -4.45 10.89 5.13
C LEU A 130 -3.49 12.01 4.76
N ASP A 131 -2.18 11.74 4.89
CA ASP A 131 -1.14 12.70 4.49
C ASP A 131 -0.98 12.69 2.96
N LEU A 132 -1.91 13.39 2.28
CA LEU A 132 -1.93 13.58 0.84
C LEU A 132 -0.66 14.30 0.35
N GLU A 133 -0.16 15.29 1.11
CA GLU A 133 1.07 16.00 0.75
C GLU A 133 2.28 15.06 0.74
N GLY A 134 2.38 14.19 1.74
CA GLY A 134 3.37 13.12 1.81
C GLY A 134 3.26 12.15 0.62
N LEU A 135 2.04 11.72 0.28
CA LEU A 135 1.80 10.86 -0.89
C LEU A 135 2.27 11.54 -2.18
N PHE A 136 1.97 12.82 -2.37
CA PHE A 136 2.39 13.58 -3.55
C PHE A 136 3.92 13.70 -3.63
N LYS A 137 4.58 13.92 -2.48
CA LYS A 137 6.06 13.95 -2.38
C LYS A 137 6.69 12.61 -2.75
N VAL A 138 6.05 11.48 -2.43
CA VAL A 138 6.51 10.15 -2.83
C VAL A 138 6.31 9.93 -4.32
N MET A 139 5.18 10.32 -4.90
CA MET A 139 4.89 10.12 -6.33
C MET A 139 5.73 10.99 -7.27
N LYS A 140 6.44 12.01 -6.76
CA LYS A 140 7.25 12.92 -7.58
C LYS A 140 8.20 12.15 -8.52
N GLY A 141 8.10 12.46 -9.81
CA GLY A 141 8.95 11.87 -10.86
C GLY A 141 8.48 10.51 -11.38
N ALA A 142 7.44 9.91 -10.79
CA ALA A 142 6.75 8.79 -11.41
C ALA A 142 5.91 9.27 -12.60
N TRP A 143 5.58 8.35 -13.51
CA TRP A 143 4.56 8.62 -14.52
C TRP A 143 3.19 8.66 -13.84
N LEU A 144 2.40 9.70 -14.15
CA LEU A 144 1.07 9.91 -13.61
C LEU A 144 0.10 10.25 -14.75
N PRO A 145 -1.15 9.76 -14.72
CA PRO A 145 -2.21 10.22 -15.63
C PRO A 145 -2.48 11.72 -15.46
N ASP A 146 -2.92 12.39 -16.53
CA ASP A 146 -3.10 13.85 -16.50
C ASP A 146 -4.18 14.30 -15.50
N GLY A 147 -5.25 13.52 -15.32
CA GLY A 147 -6.25 13.79 -14.28
C GLY A 147 -5.68 13.72 -12.86
N VAL A 148 -4.73 12.82 -12.61
CA VAL A 148 -4.04 12.72 -11.31
C VAL A 148 -3.12 13.92 -11.11
N LYS A 149 -2.38 14.35 -12.14
CA LYS A 149 -1.53 15.55 -12.06
C LYS A 149 -2.36 16.80 -11.74
N ALA A 150 -3.49 16.98 -12.44
CA ALA A 150 -4.37 18.12 -12.21
C ALA A 150 -4.90 18.15 -10.76
N GLU A 151 -5.35 17.00 -10.23
CA GLU A 151 -5.81 16.92 -8.83
C GLU A 151 -4.70 17.19 -7.81
N ILE A 152 -3.45 16.80 -8.10
CA ILE A 152 -2.29 17.12 -7.27
C ILE A 152 -1.98 18.62 -7.31
N GLU A 153 -2.06 19.25 -8.48
CA GLU A 153 -1.80 20.68 -8.66
C GLU A 153 -2.89 21.57 -8.03
N GLU A 154 -4.15 21.14 -8.07
CA GLU A 154 -5.29 21.85 -7.45
C GLU A 154 -5.35 21.68 -5.92
N GLY A 155 -4.80 20.57 -5.42
CA GLY A 155 -4.80 20.21 -3.99
C GLY A 155 -3.56 20.68 -3.21
N LEU A 156 -2.60 21.33 -3.86
CA LEU A 156 -1.39 21.95 -3.29
C LEU A 156 -1.53 23.48 -3.24
#